data_AF-A0A967LEV0-F1
#
_entry.id   AF-A0A967LEV0-F1
#
_cell.length_a   1.000
_cell.length_b   1.000
_cell.length_c   1.000
_cell.angle_alpha   90.00
_cell.angle_beta   90.00
_cell.angle_gamma   90.00
#
_symmetry.space_group_name_H-M   'P 1'
#
loop_
_entity.id
_entity.type
_entity.pdbx_description
1 polymer ?
#
loop_
_entity_poly.entity_id
_entity_poly.type
_entity_poly.pdbx_seq_one_letter_code
_entity_poly.pdbx_strand_id
1 'polypeptide(L)'
;MKRYRCFGEPVRLVGSFVEQVNYETLLFSDQTGEIEVVLEEDDIGNLSDRDWQKPVKIHGELIEGYQGSPTLLFEGMEKLSIHQSRELSENSSEDVETVKTIARILEESRAGQPVVTMGKILLFVQPHQFVIHDQLFAIVVDAQNLVMASKLKEGDQVTVRGSTYLNPIGKDRAARPGILAQLIHLSQ
;
A
#
# COMPACT_ATOMS: atom_id res chain seq x y z
N MET A 1 -27.93 12.68 -2.95
CA MET A 1 -26.78 12.24 -3.76
C MET A 1 -25.55 13.06 -3.36
N LYS A 2 -24.71 12.52 -2.46
CA LYS A 2 -23.38 13.09 -2.20
C LYS A 2 -22.52 12.76 -3.44
N ARG A 3 -22.04 13.77 -4.16
CA ARG A 3 -21.15 13.59 -5.33
C ARG A 3 -19.71 13.55 -4.83
N TYR A 4 -19.21 12.36 -4.56
CA TYR A 4 -17.78 12.18 -4.31
C TYR A 4 -17.01 12.40 -5.61
N ARG A 5 -15.83 13.00 -5.52
CA ARG A 5 -14.92 13.09 -6.66
C ARG A 5 -14.13 11.78 -6.70
N CYS A 6 -14.49 10.90 -7.63
CA CYS A 6 -13.82 9.62 -7.79
C CYS A 6 -12.48 9.80 -8.52
N PHE A 7 -11.46 9.09 -8.05
CA PHE A 7 -10.14 9.02 -8.70
C PHE A 7 -10.08 8.01 -9.85
N GLY A 8 -11.17 7.25 -10.07
CA GLY A 8 -11.49 6.63 -11.36
C GLY A 8 -11.23 5.14 -11.51
N GLU A 9 -10.63 4.46 -10.52
CA GLU A 9 -10.44 3.01 -10.57
C GLU A 9 -10.86 2.29 -9.28
N PRO A 10 -11.56 1.15 -9.38
CA PRO A 10 -11.86 0.29 -8.24
C PRO A 10 -10.58 -0.38 -7.75
N VAL A 11 -10.36 -0.36 -6.44
CA VAL A 11 -9.20 -0.91 -5.75
C VAL A 11 -9.60 -2.06 -4.84
N ARG A 12 -8.64 -2.94 -4.58
CA ARG A 12 -8.78 -4.07 -3.67
C ARG A 12 -7.65 -4.01 -2.66
N LEU A 13 -7.99 -3.97 -1.39
CA LEU A 13 -7.03 -3.89 -0.29
C LEU A 13 -7.14 -5.12 0.59
N VAL A 14 -6.02 -5.59 1.12
CA VAL A 14 -5.97 -6.71 2.06
C VAL A 14 -5.39 -6.21 3.37
N GLY A 15 -6.15 -6.32 4.45
CA GLY A 15 -5.84 -5.67 5.70
C GLY A 15 -6.91 -5.97 6.75
N SER A 16 -6.96 -5.18 7.80
CA SER A 16 -7.97 -5.30 8.86
C SER A 16 -8.56 -3.94 9.16
N PHE A 17 -9.85 -3.89 9.50
CA PHE A 17 -10.38 -2.71 10.19
C PHE A 17 -9.71 -2.63 11.56
N VAL A 18 -9.30 -1.44 11.99
CA VAL A 18 -8.57 -1.26 13.25
C VAL A 18 -9.24 -0.28 14.21
N GLU A 19 -10.03 0.66 13.68
CA GLU A 19 -10.70 1.68 14.47
C GLU A 19 -11.95 2.18 13.74
N GLN A 20 -12.94 2.66 14.49
CA GLN A 20 -14.06 3.43 13.95
C GLN A 20 -13.84 4.91 14.23
N VAL A 21 -13.68 5.69 13.17
CA VAL A 21 -13.41 7.12 13.26
C VAL A 21 -14.70 7.89 13.54
N ASN A 22 -15.79 7.50 12.88
CA ASN A 22 -17.12 8.06 13.11
C ASN A 22 -18.21 7.06 12.68
N TYR A 23 -19.47 7.48 12.69
CA TYR A 23 -20.60 6.61 12.40
C TYR A 23 -20.58 5.97 11.01
N GLU A 24 -20.01 6.63 9.98
CA GLU A 24 -19.96 6.14 8.59
C GLU A 24 -18.53 5.76 8.14
N THR A 25 -17.52 5.90 9.01
CA THR A 25 -16.10 5.79 8.62
C THR A 25 -15.31 4.89 9.54
N LEU A 26 -14.68 3.88 8.94
CA LEU A 26 -13.73 2.98 9.58
C LEU A 26 -12.31 3.27 9.10
N LEU A 27 -11.33 2.97 9.95
CA LEU A 27 -9.92 2.96 9.60
C LEU A 27 -9.53 1.54 9.20
N PHE A 28 -9.07 1.38 7.97
CA PHE A 28 -8.56 0.12 7.46
C PHE A 28 -7.05 0.16 7.37
N SER A 29 -6.39 -0.85 7.92
CA SER A 29 -4.94 -0.93 8.04
C SER A 29 -4.41 -2.16 7.33
N ASP A 30 -3.37 -1.95 6.52
CA ASP A 30 -2.55 -3.01 5.97
C ASP A 30 -1.06 -2.76 6.32
N GLN A 31 -0.15 -3.51 5.69
CA GLN A 31 1.28 -3.35 5.94
C GLN A 31 1.86 -2.03 5.39
N THR A 32 1.14 -1.36 4.50
CA THR A 32 1.54 -0.15 3.78
C THR A 32 1.04 1.11 4.49
N GLY A 33 -0.17 1.06 5.04
CA GLY A 33 -0.70 2.13 5.86
C GLY A 33 -2.16 2.00 6.25
N GLU A 34 -2.71 3.15 6.60
CA GLU A 34 -4.08 3.29 7.03
C GLU A 34 -4.82 4.13 6.00
N ILE A 35 -6.03 3.72 5.67
CA ILE A 35 -6.93 4.47 4.81
C ILE A 35 -8.28 4.56 5.49
N GLU A 36 -8.91 5.73 5.35
CA GLU A 36 -10.30 5.89 5.74
C GLU A 36 -11.18 5.13 4.76
N VAL A 37 -12.06 4.31 5.28
CA VAL A 37 -13.05 3.57 4.52
C VAL A 37 -14.42 4.10 4.93
N VAL A 38 -15.12 4.70 3.98
CA VAL A 38 -16.49 5.18 4.16
C VAL A 38 -17.44 4.07 3.76
N LEU A 39 -18.38 3.74 4.64
CA LEU A 39 -19.38 2.71 4.43
C LEU A 39 -20.78 3.33 4.49
N GLU A 40 -21.73 2.73 3.78
CA GLU A 40 -23.14 3.08 3.95
C GLU A 40 -23.67 2.50 5.28
N GLU A 41 -24.74 3.08 5.83
CA GLU A 41 -25.35 2.65 7.10
C GLU A 41 -25.63 1.14 7.15
N ASP A 42 -26.11 0.59 6.02
CA ASP A 42 -26.45 -0.82 5.88
C ASP A 42 -25.21 -1.73 5.93
N ASP A 43 -24.05 -1.26 5.49
CA ASP A 43 -22.81 -2.05 5.46
C ASP A 43 -22.17 -2.16 6.84
N ILE A 44 -22.25 -1.11 7.65
CA ILE A 44 -21.72 -1.10 9.02
C ILE A 44 -22.50 -2.08 9.91
N GLY A 45 -23.82 -2.14 9.73
CA GLY A 45 -24.67 -3.11 10.43
C GLY A 45 -24.36 -4.56 10.09
N ASN A 46 -23.73 -4.82 8.93
CA ASN A 46 -23.35 -6.15 8.47
C ASN A 46 -21.93 -6.58 8.89
N LEU A 47 -21.11 -5.64 9.39
CA LEU A 47 -19.80 -5.95 9.95
C LEU A 47 -19.96 -6.50 11.37
N SER A 48 -19.60 -7.76 11.56
CA SER A 48 -19.59 -8.34 12.90
C SER A 48 -18.36 -7.88 13.68
N ASP A 49 -18.45 -7.75 15.02
CA ASP A 49 -17.30 -7.44 15.89
C ASP A 49 -16.08 -8.36 15.65
N ARG A 50 -16.31 -9.56 15.10
CA ARG A 50 -15.27 -10.54 14.77
C ARG A 50 -14.49 -10.20 13.50
N ASP A 51 -14.99 -9.30 12.66
CA ASP A 51 -14.36 -8.85 11.42
C ASP A 51 -13.41 -7.67 11.66
N TRP A 52 -13.49 -7.02 12.83
CA TRP A 52 -12.69 -5.85 13.23
C TRP A 52 -11.25 -6.14 13.64
N GLN A 53 -10.79 -7.39 13.54
CA GLN A 53 -9.42 -7.78 13.92
C GLN A 53 -8.87 -8.91 13.04
N LYS A 54 -9.57 -9.24 11.94
CA LYS A 54 -9.16 -10.31 11.04
C LYS A 54 -8.74 -9.74 9.70
N PRO A 55 -7.71 -10.32 9.07
CA PRO A 55 -7.39 -10.02 7.69
C PRO A 55 -8.59 -10.32 6.79
N VAL A 56 -9.06 -9.28 6.12
CA VAL A 56 -10.13 -9.32 5.13
C VAL A 56 -9.62 -8.63 3.87
N LYS A 57 -10.24 -8.99 2.75
CA LYS A 57 -10.03 -8.31 1.49
C LYS A 57 -11.23 -7.41 1.23
N ILE A 58 -11.02 -6.12 1.13
CA ILE A 58 -12.07 -5.14 0.81
C ILE A 58 -11.92 -4.68 -0.63
N HIS A 59 -13.03 -4.27 -1.23
CA HIS A 59 -13.05 -3.61 -2.53
C HIS A 59 -13.90 -2.36 -2.49
N GLY A 60 -13.53 -1.37 -3.29
CA GLY A 60 -14.20 -0.08 -3.32
C GLY A 60 -13.56 0.88 -4.32
N GLU A 61 -14.06 2.11 -4.36
CA GLU A 61 -13.52 3.18 -5.21
C GLU A 61 -12.72 4.19 -4.39
N LEU A 62 -11.57 4.61 -4.90
CA LEU A 62 -10.86 5.76 -4.30
C LEU A 62 -11.62 7.05 -4.61
N ILE A 63 -11.93 7.78 -3.55
CA ILE A 63 -12.63 9.06 -3.56
C ILE A 63 -11.84 10.12 -2.79
N GLU A 64 -12.08 11.38 -3.12
CA GLU A 64 -11.57 12.52 -2.36
C GLU A 64 -12.39 12.69 -1.06
N GLY A 65 -11.74 12.46 0.07
CA GLY A 65 -12.26 12.60 1.43
C GLY A 65 -12.11 13.99 2.02
N TYR A 66 -12.11 14.07 3.34
CA TYR A 66 -12.02 15.35 4.06
C TYR A 66 -10.67 16.04 3.79
N GLN A 67 -10.70 17.32 3.46
CA GLN A 67 -9.50 18.11 3.12
C GLN A 67 -8.64 17.52 2.00
N GLY A 68 -9.24 16.76 1.08
CA GLY A 68 -8.52 16.16 -0.04
C GLY A 68 -7.78 14.88 0.30
N SER A 69 -8.07 14.25 1.45
CA SER A 69 -7.49 12.96 1.81
C SER A 69 -7.92 11.86 0.83
N PRO A 70 -7.06 10.88 0.53
CA PRO A 70 -7.49 9.67 -0.18
C PRO A 70 -8.34 8.81 0.76
N THR A 71 -9.56 8.52 0.34
CA THR A 71 -10.54 7.75 1.10
C THR A 71 -11.09 6.65 0.20
N LEU A 72 -11.41 5.50 0.76
CA LEU A 72 -12.04 4.40 0.04
C LEU A 72 -13.55 4.43 0.29
N LEU A 73 -14.35 4.53 -0.78
CA LEU A 73 -15.77 4.24 -0.71
C LEU A 73 -15.95 2.72 -0.77
N PHE A 74 -16.44 2.13 0.32
CA PHE A 74 -16.61 0.69 0.44
C PHE A 74 -17.69 0.16 -0.50
N GLU A 75 -17.37 -0.92 -1.22
CA GLU A 75 -18.34 -1.65 -2.06
C GLU A 75 -18.57 -3.08 -1.56
N GLY A 76 -17.60 -3.65 -0.84
CA GLY A 76 -17.78 -4.97 -0.25
C GLY A 76 -16.50 -5.60 0.30
N MET A 77 -16.65 -6.79 0.89
CA MET A 77 -15.55 -7.53 1.50
C MET A 77 -15.62 -9.04 1.26
N GLU A 78 -14.46 -9.68 1.27
CA GLU A 78 -14.24 -11.11 1.20
C GLU A 78 -13.43 -11.57 2.42
N LYS A 79 -13.93 -12.58 3.15
CA LYS A 79 -13.23 -13.16 4.29
C LYS A 79 -12.18 -14.15 3.80
N LEU A 80 -10.93 -13.99 4.24
CA LEU A 80 -9.85 -14.90 3.89
C LEU A 80 -9.98 -16.22 4.67
N SER A 81 -9.88 -17.36 3.98
CA SER A 81 -9.91 -18.69 4.61
C SER A 81 -8.49 -19.16 4.98
N ILE A 82 -8.40 -19.97 6.04
CA ILE A 82 -7.15 -20.40 6.71
C ILE A 82 -6.14 -21.12 5.76
N HIS A 83 -6.56 -21.55 4.57
CA HIS A 83 -5.69 -22.24 3.61
C HIS A 83 -4.91 -21.31 2.65
N GLN A 84 -5.24 -20.02 2.55
CA GLN A 84 -4.50 -19.08 1.69
C GLN A 84 -3.26 -18.46 2.37
N SER A 85 -3.00 -18.80 3.64
CA SER A 85 -1.92 -18.20 4.44
C SER A 85 -0.57 -18.93 4.36
N ARG A 86 -0.41 -19.98 3.52
CA ARG A 86 0.69 -20.95 3.66
C ARG A 86 1.55 -21.25 2.42
N GLU A 87 1.28 -20.68 1.25
CA GLU A 87 2.06 -20.93 0.02
C GLU A 87 2.99 -19.76 -0.34
N LEU A 88 3.95 -19.40 0.52
CA LEU A 88 4.98 -18.40 0.19
C LEU A 88 6.36 -18.69 0.80
N SER A 89 6.68 -19.95 1.11
CA SER A 89 8.01 -20.31 1.62
C SER A 89 8.57 -21.54 0.92
N GLU A 90 9.41 -21.32 -0.10
CA GLU A 90 10.63 -22.09 -0.43
C GLU A 90 11.00 -21.89 -1.91
N ASN A 91 12.11 -21.18 -2.15
CA ASN A 91 13.21 -21.71 -2.97
C ASN A 91 14.42 -20.75 -3.00
N SER A 92 15.58 -21.38 -3.19
CA SER A 92 16.94 -21.01 -2.78
C SER A 92 17.78 -20.23 -3.81
N SER A 93 18.76 -19.48 -3.27
CA SER A 93 20.13 -19.18 -3.74
C SER A 93 20.47 -19.07 -5.25
N GLU A 94 20.93 -17.89 -5.68
CA GLU A 94 22.30 -17.54 -6.13
C GLU A 94 22.30 -16.24 -6.97
N ASP A 95 23.46 -15.57 -7.01
CA ASP A 95 23.68 -14.17 -7.40
C ASP A 95 23.22 -13.75 -8.82
N VAL A 96 21.96 -13.36 -8.90
CA VAL A 96 21.42 -12.41 -9.89
C VAL A 96 20.72 -11.32 -9.08
N GLU A 97 20.86 -10.04 -9.45
CA GLU A 97 20.02 -8.96 -8.88
C GLU A 97 18.55 -9.29 -9.18
N THR A 98 17.96 -10.07 -8.28
CA THR A 98 16.63 -10.63 -8.45
C THR A 98 15.68 -9.52 -8.05
N VAL A 99 14.84 -9.10 -9.00
CA VAL A 99 13.75 -8.17 -8.73
C VAL A 99 12.88 -8.79 -7.64
N LYS A 100 12.90 -8.20 -6.44
CA LYS A 100 12.09 -8.64 -5.31
C LYS A 100 10.68 -8.06 -5.46
N THR A 101 9.68 -8.88 -5.16
CA THR A 101 8.31 -8.41 -4.96
C THR A 101 8.25 -7.50 -3.73
N ILE A 102 7.29 -6.59 -3.69
CA ILE A 102 7.16 -5.65 -2.58
C ILE A 102 6.82 -6.42 -1.29
N ALA A 103 5.99 -7.46 -1.38
CA ALA A 103 5.69 -8.38 -0.28
C ALA A 103 6.98 -8.88 0.42
N ARG A 104 7.92 -9.37 -0.38
CA ARG A 104 9.17 -9.94 0.12
C ARG A 104 10.06 -8.88 0.78
N ILE A 105 10.02 -7.65 0.25
CA ILE A 105 10.74 -6.53 0.86
C ILE A 105 10.18 -6.24 2.23
N LEU A 106 8.84 -6.14 2.35
CA LEU A 106 8.16 -5.88 3.61
C LEU A 106 8.42 -6.97 4.66
N GLU A 107 8.41 -8.24 4.26
CA GLU A 107 8.67 -9.39 5.15
C GLU A 107 10.13 -9.49 5.61
N GLU A 108 11.09 -9.24 4.73
CA GLU A 108 12.53 -9.37 5.03
C GLU A 108 13.16 -8.09 5.61
N SER A 109 12.36 -7.02 5.76
CA SER A 109 12.82 -5.64 5.98
C SER A 109 13.81 -5.48 7.14
N ARG A 110 15.09 -5.37 6.78
CA ARG A 110 16.15 -4.79 7.62
C ARG A 110 16.64 -3.53 6.97
N ALA A 111 16.84 -2.46 7.74
CA ALA A 111 17.40 -1.21 7.21
C ALA A 111 18.77 -1.47 6.55
N GLY A 112 19.02 -0.81 5.42
CA GLY A 112 20.27 -0.87 4.67
C GLY A 112 20.40 -2.04 3.69
N GLN A 113 19.38 -2.91 3.52
CA GLN A 113 19.48 -4.01 2.57
C GLN A 113 19.31 -3.51 1.13
N PRO A 114 20.20 -3.89 0.20
CA PRO A 114 20.05 -3.55 -1.20
C PRO A 114 18.82 -4.25 -1.78
N VAL A 115 18.10 -3.52 -2.63
CA VAL A 115 16.86 -4.00 -3.23
C VAL A 115 16.70 -3.48 -4.65
N VAL A 116 16.22 -4.37 -5.51
CA VAL A 116 15.67 -4.03 -6.83
C VAL A 116 14.23 -4.48 -6.81
N THR A 117 13.30 -3.60 -7.18
CA THR A 117 11.88 -3.92 -7.26
C THR A 117 11.26 -3.24 -8.47
N MET A 118 10.12 -3.74 -8.90
CA MET A 118 9.37 -3.18 -10.01
C MET A 118 7.93 -2.97 -9.56
N GLY A 119 7.38 -1.82 -9.90
CA GLY A 119 6.00 -1.49 -9.56
C GLY A 119 5.46 -0.39 -10.46
N LYS A 120 4.16 -0.19 -10.38
CA LYS A 120 3.50 0.95 -11.02
C LYS A 120 3.44 2.09 -10.02
N ILE A 121 3.71 3.32 -10.45
CA ILE A 121 3.58 4.50 -9.59
C ILE A 121 2.09 4.71 -9.30
N LEU A 122 1.72 4.62 -8.02
CA LEU A 122 0.37 4.85 -7.57
C LEU A 122 0.09 6.34 -7.42
N LEU A 123 0.94 7.02 -6.64
CA LEU A 123 0.77 8.43 -6.28
C LEU A 123 2.10 9.05 -5.84
N PHE A 124 2.17 10.39 -5.87
CA PHE A 124 3.27 11.17 -5.31
C PHE A 124 2.88 11.73 -3.93
N VAL A 125 3.66 11.40 -2.91
CA VAL A 125 3.51 11.91 -1.54
C VAL A 125 4.23 13.25 -1.38
N GLN A 126 5.41 13.37 -1.97
CA GLN A 126 6.23 14.59 -2.04
C GLN A 126 6.94 14.64 -3.40
N PRO A 127 7.57 15.77 -3.79
CA PRO A 127 8.22 15.87 -5.10
C PRO A 127 9.32 14.81 -5.37
N HIS A 128 9.83 14.18 -4.32
CA HIS A 128 10.87 13.14 -4.38
C HIS A 128 10.39 11.82 -3.76
N GLN A 129 9.15 11.75 -3.28
CA GLN A 129 8.63 10.60 -2.58
C GLN A 129 7.34 10.13 -3.24
N PHE A 130 7.31 8.89 -3.67
CA PHE A 130 6.15 8.31 -4.35
C PHE A 130 5.93 6.88 -3.91
N VAL A 131 4.71 6.40 -4.11
CA VAL A 131 4.34 5.03 -3.78
C VAL A 131 4.38 4.22 -5.06
N ILE A 132 5.14 3.13 -5.05
CA ILE A 132 4.99 2.10 -6.08
C ILE A 132 4.17 0.96 -5.51
N HIS A 133 3.39 0.32 -6.35
CA HIS A 133 2.66 -0.86 -5.99
C HIS A 133 2.88 -1.99 -6.99
N ASP A 134 2.81 -3.21 -6.49
CA ASP A 134 2.67 -4.43 -7.27
C ASP A 134 1.23 -4.96 -7.13
N GLN A 135 1.00 -6.23 -7.48
CA GLN A 135 -0.34 -6.82 -7.50
C GLN A 135 -1.09 -6.73 -6.16
N LEU A 136 -0.38 -6.66 -5.03
CA LEU A 136 -0.98 -6.75 -3.69
C LEU A 136 -0.37 -5.81 -2.65
N PHE A 137 0.82 -5.25 -2.90
CA PHE A 137 1.54 -4.47 -1.90
C PHE A 137 2.04 -3.14 -2.47
N ALA A 138 2.18 -2.17 -1.58
CA ALA A 138 2.69 -0.86 -1.90
C ALA A 138 3.88 -0.51 -1.00
N ILE A 139 4.86 0.20 -1.53
CA ILE A 139 6.02 0.68 -0.76
C ILE A 139 6.38 2.09 -1.16
N VAL A 140 6.76 2.87 -0.14
CA VAL A 140 7.22 4.23 -0.34
C VAL A 140 8.64 4.19 -0.89
N VAL A 141 8.85 4.94 -1.97
CA VAL A 141 10.14 5.17 -2.60
C VAL A 141 10.52 6.62 -2.36
N ASP A 142 11.67 6.83 -1.73
CA ASP A 142 12.31 8.12 -1.55
C ASP A 142 13.47 8.26 -2.54
N ALA A 143 13.36 9.22 -3.45
CA ALA A 143 14.25 9.46 -4.57
C ALA A 143 14.93 10.84 -4.48
N GLN A 144 15.23 11.31 -3.25
CA GLN A 144 15.85 12.62 -2.96
C GLN A 144 17.05 13.02 -3.86
N ASN A 145 17.79 12.07 -4.44
CA ASN A 145 18.97 12.33 -5.27
C ASN A 145 18.79 12.04 -6.78
N LEU A 146 17.55 11.80 -7.24
CA LEU A 146 17.28 11.40 -8.62
C LEU A 146 16.67 12.54 -9.45
N VAL A 147 17.48 13.06 -10.39
CA VAL A 147 17.06 14.06 -11.40
C VAL A 147 15.86 13.56 -12.24
N MET A 148 15.70 12.23 -12.37
CA MET A 148 14.64 11.61 -13.18
C MET A 148 13.26 11.61 -12.53
N ALA A 149 13.12 11.88 -11.21
CA ALA A 149 11.82 11.90 -10.54
C ALA A 149 10.83 12.91 -11.18
N SER A 150 11.36 14.00 -11.74
CA SER A 150 10.59 15.04 -12.44
C SER A 150 9.89 14.59 -13.74
N LYS A 151 10.28 13.44 -14.29
CA LYS A 151 9.69 12.88 -15.52
C LYS A 151 8.70 11.74 -15.26
N LEU A 152 8.66 11.25 -14.03
CA LEU A 152 7.77 10.18 -13.61
C LEU A 152 6.35 10.71 -13.42
N LYS A 153 5.36 9.87 -13.74
CA LYS A 153 3.94 10.18 -13.57
C LYS A 153 3.20 9.00 -12.95
N GLU A 154 2.05 9.31 -12.38
CA GLU A 154 1.13 8.27 -11.91
C GLU A 154 0.78 7.34 -13.07
N GLY A 155 0.84 6.05 -12.76
CA GLY A 155 0.63 4.98 -13.71
C GLY A 155 1.87 4.52 -14.50
N ASP A 156 3.01 5.21 -14.40
CA ASP A 156 4.24 4.73 -15.01
C ASP A 156 4.72 3.43 -14.35
N GLN A 157 5.18 2.49 -15.17
CA GLN A 157 5.86 1.30 -14.67
C GLN A 157 7.34 1.58 -14.49
N VAL A 158 7.84 1.39 -13.28
CA VAL A 158 9.21 1.71 -12.90
C VAL A 158 9.92 0.51 -12.28
N THR A 159 11.20 0.40 -12.60
CA THR A 159 12.14 -0.43 -11.84
C THR A 159 12.93 0.48 -10.91
N VAL A 160 12.89 0.19 -9.62
CA VAL A 160 13.54 0.95 -8.54
C VAL A 160 14.68 0.12 -7.97
N ARG A 161 15.88 0.70 -7.94
CA ARG A 161 17.06 0.13 -7.28
C ARG A 161 17.51 1.06 -6.16
N GLY A 162 17.71 0.51 -4.97
CA GLY A 162 18.06 1.29 -3.80
C GLY A 162 18.38 0.42 -2.58
N SER A 163 18.22 1.02 -1.40
CA SER A 163 18.32 0.30 -0.13
C SER A 163 17.04 0.45 0.67
N THR A 164 16.62 -0.59 1.35
CA THR A 164 15.53 -0.49 2.33
C THR A 164 15.93 0.44 3.46
N TYR A 165 14.98 1.22 3.96
CA TYR A 165 15.14 1.97 5.21
C TYR A 165 13.91 1.76 6.07
N LEU A 166 14.07 1.95 7.38
CA LEU A 166 12.95 1.93 8.30
C LEU A 166 12.62 3.39 8.62
N ASN A 167 11.51 3.87 8.09
CA ASN A 167 11.00 5.21 8.37
C ASN A 167 10.42 5.23 9.79
N PRO A 168 11.00 5.98 10.74
CA PRO A 168 10.42 6.11 12.06
C PRO A 168 9.12 6.93 11.97
N ILE A 169 7.96 6.25 12.08
CA ILE A 169 6.67 6.94 12.10
C ILE A 169 6.32 7.32 13.55
N GLY A 170 6.79 8.48 14.00
CA GLY A 170 6.51 8.96 15.35
C GLY A 170 7.14 8.11 16.45
N LYS A 171 7.01 8.57 17.71
CA LYS A 171 7.72 7.97 18.85
C LYS A 171 7.20 6.59 19.28
N ASP A 172 5.98 6.22 18.88
CA ASP A 172 5.27 5.05 19.39
C ASP A 172 4.80 4.06 18.30
N ARG A 173 5.18 4.22 17.03
CA ARG A 173 4.80 3.27 15.96
C ARG A 173 6.00 2.52 15.43
N ALA A 174 5.77 1.27 15.03
CA ALA A 174 6.77 0.45 14.37
C ALA A 174 7.29 1.17 13.12
N ALA A 175 8.61 1.25 13.00
CA ALA A 175 9.25 1.89 11.85
C ALA A 175 8.85 1.12 10.58
N ARG A 176 8.37 1.84 9.56
CA ARG A 176 7.85 1.20 8.33
C ARG A 176 8.93 1.08 7.28
N PRO A 177 8.96 -0.01 6.49
CA PRO A 177 9.90 -0.13 5.40
C PRO A 177 9.60 0.87 4.29
N GLY A 178 10.63 1.52 3.79
CA GLY A 178 10.64 2.25 2.53
C GLY A 178 11.88 1.88 1.73
N ILE A 179 11.97 2.40 0.50
CA ILE A 179 13.15 2.25 -0.35
C ILE A 179 13.77 3.62 -0.55
N LEU A 180 15.03 3.79 -0.15
CA LEU A 180 15.83 4.92 -0.55
C LEU A 180 16.42 4.60 -1.93
N ALA A 181 15.80 5.15 -2.97
CA ALA A 181 16.15 4.89 -4.35
C ALA A 181 17.45 5.60 -4.75
N GLN A 182 18.30 4.86 -5.44
CA GLN A 182 19.52 5.35 -6.08
C GLN A 182 19.36 5.43 -7.61
N LEU A 183 18.54 4.55 -8.18
CA LEU A 183 18.23 4.54 -9.61
C LEU A 183 16.76 4.19 -9.85
N ILE A 184 16.14 4.90 -10.80
CA ILE A 184 14.79 4.61 -11.30
C ILE A 184 14.85 4.52 -12.82
N HIS A 185 14.36 3.42 -13.37
CA HIS A 185 14.23 3.22 -14.82
C HIS A 185 12.76 3.07 -15.19
N LEU A 186 12.33 3.76 -16.26
CA LEU A 186 11.02 3.56 -16.86
C LEU A 186 11.10 2.31 -17.75
N SER A 187 10.31 1.29 -17.44
CA SER A 187 10.21 0.10 -18.28
C SER A 187 9.40 0.46 -19.52
N GLN A 188 10.00 0.35 -20.71
CA GLN A 188 9.34 0.57 -22.00
C GLN A 188 8.50 -0.63 -22.43
#